data_AF-A0A938M8R9-F1
#
_entry.id   AF-A0A938M8R9-F1
#
_cell.length_a   1.000
_cell.length_b   1.000
_cell.length_c   1.000
_cell.angle_alpha   90.00
_cell.angle_beta   90.00
_cell.angle_gamma   90.00
#
_symmetry.space_group_name_H-M   'P 1'
#
loop_
_entity.id
_entity.type
_entity.pdbx_description
1 polymer ?
#
loop_
_entity_poly.entity_id
_entity_poly.type
_entity_poly.pdbx_seq_one_letter_code
_entity_poly.pdbx_strand_id
1 'polypeptide(L)' 'MNVTTLEGVVEHGQIRLKGNARLPENTEVFVIVPDLGMRQGARVYSPRLARPEQADDFRMEVSQDRSDAGV' A
#
# COMPACT_ATOMS: atom_id res chain seq x y z
N MET A 1 9.82 -12.54 26.26
CA MET A 1 10.22 -12.49 24.84
C MET A 1 11.72 -12.32 24.80
N ASN A 2 12.47 -13.28 24.27
CA ASN A 2 13.93 -13.16 24.17
C ASN A 2 14.26 -12.47 22.84
N VAL A 3 14.95 -11.34 22.90
CA VAL A 3 15.24 -10.51 21.71
C VAL A 3 16.74 -10.54 21.47
N THR A 4 17.13 -10.99 20.27
CA THR A 4 18.52 -10.96 19.83
C THR A 4 18.71 -9.80 18.87
N THR A 5 19.67 -8.92 19.18
CA THR A 5 20.05 -7.83 18.26
C THR A 5 21.17 -8.32 17.36
N LEU A 6 21.00 -8.21 16.06
CA LEU A 6 22.02 -8.54 15.05
C LEU A 6 22.38 -7.28 14.27
N GLU A 7 23.67 -7.09 14.02
CA GLU A 7 24.13 -6.02 13.14
C GLU A 7 24.03 -6.42 11.67
N GLY A 8 23.61 -5.49 10.84
CA GLY A 8 23.59 -5.63 9.39
C GLY A 8 23.83 -4.29 8.71
N VAL A 9 24.08 -4.34 7.41
CA VAL A 9 24.21 -3.17 6.55
C VAL A 9 23.21 -3.31 5.42
N VAL A 10 22.57 -2.21 5.02
CA VAL A 10 21.69 -2.20 3.84
C VAL A 10 22.54 -2.10 2.59
N GLU A 11 22.48 -3.12 1.73
CA GLU A 11 23.14 -3.16 0.42
C GLU A 11 22.10 -3.45 -0.64
N HIS A 12 22.00 -2.60 -1.67
CA HIS A 12 20.99 -2.72 -2.75
C HIS A 12 19.53 -2.84 -2.23
N GLY A 13 19.21 -2.15 -1.13
CA GLY A 13 17.87 -2.20 -0.52
C GLY A 13 17.58 -3.48 0.27
N GLN A 14 18.56 -4.37 0.44
CA GLN A 14 18.44 -5.59 1.22
C GLN A 14 19.31 -5.50 2.48
N ILE A 15 18.83 -6.01 3.61
CA ILE A 15 19.60 -6.08 4.84
C ILE A 15 20.56 -7.28 4.73
N ARG A 16 21.86 -7.00 4.67
CA ARG A 16 22.90 -8.02 4.78
C ARG A 16 23.42 -8.05 6.22
N LEU A 17 23.15 -9.14 6.94
CA LEU A 17 23.70 -9.35 8.28
C LEU A 17 25.23 -9.44 8.24
N LYS A 18 25.91 -8.86 9.24
CA LYS A 18 27.35 -8.97 9.38
C LYS A 18 27.72 -10.38 9.89
N GLY A 19 28.83 -10.92 9.39
CA GLY A 19 29.31 -12.25 9.75
C GLY A 19 28.49 -13.39 9.14
N ASN A 20 28.57 -14.58 9.74
CA ASN A 20 27.84 -15.79 9.29
C ASN A 20 26.50 -15.99 10.02
N ALA A 21 25.88 -14.91 10.49
CA ALA A 21 24.59 -14.99 11.17
C ALA A 21 23.50 -15.41 10.17
N ARG A 22 22.83 -16.53 10.45
CA ARG A 22 21.66 -17.00 9.70
C ARG A 22 20.44 -17.00 10.61
N LEU A 23 19.35 -16.42 10.13
CA LEU A 23 18.06 -16.49 10.81
C LEU A 23 17.37 -17.81 10.43
N PRO A 24 16.63 -18.44 11.36
CA PRO A 24 15.81 -19.60 11.02
C PRO A 24 14.74 -19.25 9.99
N GLU A 25 14.34 -20.24 9.19
CA GLU A 25 13.26 -20.07 8.22
C GLU A 25 11.95 -19.65 8.92
N ASN A 26 11.15 -18.82 8.25
CA ASN A 26 9.88 -18.28 8.74
C ASN A 26 9.98 -17.48 10.06
N THR A 27 11.15 -16.97 10.40
CA THR A 27 11.32 -16.06 11.55
C THR A 27 10.78 -14.67 11.22
N GLU A 28 9.84 -14.16 12.02
CA GLU A 28 9.39 -12.78 11.95
C GLU A 28 10.47 -11.83 12.49
N VAL A 29 10.76 -10.76 11.75
CA VAL A 29 11.84 -9.81 12.06
C VAL A 29 11.30 -8.39 12.07
N PHE A 30 11.68 -7.62 13.08
CA PHE A 30 11.45 -6.18 13.15
C PHE A 30 12.72 -5.42 12.78
N VAL A 31 12.60 -4.44 11.88
CA VAL A 31 13.70 -3.58 11.46
C VAL A 31 13.44 -2.17 11.96
N ILE A 32 14.35 -1.64 12.77
CA ILE A 32 14.30 -0.27 13.28
C ILE A 32 15.33 0.53 12.50
N VAL A 33 14.88 1.54 11.75
CA VAL A 33 15.77 2.46 11.04
C VAL A 33 15.49 3.88 11.52
N PRO A 34 16.40 4.49 12.29
CA PRO A 34 16.26 5.89 12.68
C PRO A 34 16.39 6.79 11.44
N ASP A 35 15.62 7.88 11.41
CA ASP A 35 15.70 8.94 10.40
C ASP A 35 15.51 8.50 8.93
N LEU A 36 14.92 7.33 8.70
CA LEU A 36 14.32 7.03 7.40
C LEU A 36 13.13 7.98 7.24
N GLY A 37 13.37 9.12 6.59
CA GLY A 37 12.34 9.94 5.99
C GLY A 37 11.66 9.10 4.91
N MET A 38 10.82 8.16 5.34
CA MET A 38 9.94 7.41 4.49
C MET A 38 9.15 8.46 3.74
N ARG A 39 9.51 8.70 2.48
CA ARG A 39 8.63 9.38 1.56
C ARG A 39 7.42 8.46 1.47
N GLN A 40 6.43 8.71 2.32
CA GLN A 40 5.11 8.13 2.16
C GLN A 40 4.76 8.46 0.72
N GLY A 41 4.77 7.44 -0.16
CA GLY A 41 4.42 7.64 -1.55
C GLY A 41 3.11 8.41 -1.57
N ALA A 42 3.05 9.49 -2.34
CA ALA A 42 1.89 10.37 -2.35
C ALA A 42 0.64 9.51 -2.62
N ARG A 43 -0.15 9.28 -1.56
CA ARG A 43 -1.30 8.41 -1.65
C ARG A 43 -2.41 9.25 -2.28
N VAL A 44 -2.63 9.04 -3.57
CA VAL A 44 -3.81 9.60 -4.23
C VAL A 44 -5.02 8.83 -3.72
N TYR A 45 -5.78 9.45 -2.82
CA TYR A 45 -7.05 8.91 -2.39
C TYR A 45 -8.03 9.01 -3.55
N SER A 46 -8.66 7.90 -3.92
CA SER A 46 -9.77 7.93 -4.86
C SER A 46 -10.92 8.76 -4.25
N PRO A 47 -11.66 9.54 -5.07
CA PRO A 47 -12.86 10.20 -4.61
C PRO A 47 -13.81 9.21 -3.96
N ARG A 48 -14.39 9.59 -2.82
CA ARG A 48 -15.44 8.86 -2.11
C ARG A 48 -16.66 9.76 -2.01
N LEU A 49 -17.85 9.16 -1.89
CA LEU A 49 -19.05 9.92 -1.55
C LEU A 49 -18.86 10.58 -0.18
N ALA A 50 -19.23 11.85 -0.07
CA ALA A 50 -19.21 12.57 1.21
C ALA A 50 -20.15 11.93 2.25
N ARG A 51 -21.20 11.25 1.78
CA ARG A 51 -22.21 10.53 2.55
C ARG A 51 -22.52 9.19 1.87
N PRO A 52 -21.98 8.05 2.36
CA PRO A 52 -22.16 6.74 1.74
C PRO A 52 -23.63 6.33 1.56
N GLU A 53 -24.52 6.81 2.43
CA GLU A 53 -25.96 6.57 2.41
C GLU A 53 -26.68 7.17 1.18
N GLN A 54 -26.03 8.08 0.44
CA GLN A 54 -26.59 8.70 -0.76
C GLN A 54 -26.22 7.94 -2.05
N ALA A 55 -25.66 6.74 -1.96
CA ALA A 55 -25.23 5.99 -3.14
C ALA A 55 -26.36 5.79 -4.18
N ASP A 56 -27.61 5.66 -3.71
CA ASP A 56 -28.78 5.48 -4.58
C ASP A 56 -29.07 6.71 -5.45
N ASP A 57 -28.71 7.93 -5.01
CA ASP A 57 -28.88 9.18 -5.78
C ASP A 57 -28.01 9.21 -7.04
N PHE A 58 -26.93 8.41 -7.08
CA PHE A 58 -25.97 8.34 -8.19
C PHE A 58 -26.18 7.09 -9.07
N ARG A 59 -27.32 6.42 -8.93
CA ARG A 59 -27.64 5.25 -9.74
C ARG A 59 -27.79 5.64 -11.21
N MET A 60 -27.03 4.97 -12.08
CA MET A 60 -27.11 5.19 -13.52
C MET A 60 -28.49 4.81 -14.05
N GLU A 61 -29.14 5.73 -14.76
CA GLU A 61 -30.35 5.48 -15.53
C GLU A 61 -29.99 5.40 -17.02
N VAL A 62 -30.47 4.34 -17.68
CA VAL A 62 -30.30 4.17 -19.13
C VAL A 62 -31.67 4.39 -19.77
N SER A 63 -31.79 5.44 -20.56
CA SER A 63 -32.95 5.69 -21.39
C SER A 63 -32.60 5.45 -22.86
N GLN A 64 -33.55 4.89 -23.61
CA GLN A 64 -33.44 4.78 -25.05
C GLN A 64 -33.94 6.08 -25.67
N ASP A 65 -33.05 6.78 -26.37
CA ASP A 65 -33.45 7.95 -27.15
C ASP A 65 -34.27 7.51 -28.38
N ARG A 66 -35.03 8.44 -28.99
CA ARG A 66 -35.75 8.17 -30.23
C ARG A 66 -34.77 7.86 -31.36
N SER A 67 -35.22 7.09 -32.35
CA SER A 67 -34.40 6.69 -33.50
C SER A 67 -33.66 7.87 -34.09
N ASP A 68 -32.39 7.66 -34.40
CA ASP A 68 -31.49 8.61 -35.04
C ASP A 68 -32.22 9.31 -36.20
N ALA A 69 -32.15 10.64 -36.24
CA ALA A 69 -32.76 11.42 -37.32
C ALA A 69 -31.92 11.17 -38.57
N GLY A 70 -32.32 10.17 -39.35
CA GLY A 70 -31.59 9.65 -40.49
C GLY A 70 -31.00 10.76 -41.36
N VAL A 71 -29.67 10.80 -41.40
CA VAL A 71 -28.87 11.57 -42.37
C VAL A 71 -28.75 10.78 -43.66
#